data_AF-A0A2N2G0V8-F1
#
_entry.id   AF-A0A2N2G0V8-F1
#
_cell.length_a   1.000
_cell.length_b   1.000
_cell.length_c   1.000
_cell.angle_alpha   90.00
_cell.angle_beta   90.00
_cell.angle_gamma   90.00
#
_symmetry.space_group_name_H-M   'P 1'
#
loop_
_entity.id
_entity.type
_entity.pdbx_description
1 polymer ?
#
loop_
_entity_poly.entity_id
_entity_poly.type
_entity_poly.pdbx_seq_one_letter_code
_entity_poly.pdbx_strand_id
1 'polypeptide(L)'
;MKFLELEGAYLVIGIFILIVTAFVTTRPFVGKNAFKIGFPLVFFVLAFFILTHYFMTTDRMDTAENRFLSGKPIICENRIQRKVAPSIIISQSQGWSLENNLFTNPEYSRPFHSARCLEHFTPEFPQEK
;
A
#
# COMPACT_ATOMS: atom_id res chain seq x y z
N MET A 1 0.70 -11.50 9.21
CA MET A 1 1.85 -10.57 9.22
C MET A 1 1.57 -9.50 8.16
N LYS A 2 1.16 -8.27 8.55
CA LYS A 2 0.72 -7.22 7.61
C LYS A 2 1.77 -6.88 6.53
N PHE A 3 3.06 -6.96 6.88
CA PHE A 3 4.17 -6.69 5.95
C PHE A 3 4.18 -7.59 4.70
N LEU A 4 4.07 -8.91 4.87
CA LEU A 4 4.12 -9.84 3.72
C LEU A 4 2.89 -9.74 2.83
N GLU A 5 1.74 -9.36 3.40
CA GLU A 5 0.50 -9.14 2.66
C GLU A 5 0.57 -7.88 1.79
N LEU A 6 1.12 -6.79 2.32
CA LEU A 6 1.22 -5.50 1.62
C LEU A 6 2.40 -5.45 0.64
N GLU A 7 3.56 -5.96 1.02
CA GLU A 7 4.81 -5.82 0.27
C GLU A 7 5.20 -7.05 -0.55
N GLY A 8 4.41 -8.14 -0.49
CA GLY A 8 4.76 -9.41 -1.12
C GLY A 8 5.13 -9.28 -2.61
N ALA A 9 4.41 -8.44 -3.36
CA ALA A 9 4.73 -8.16 -4.76
C ALA A 9 6.10 -7.47 -4.92
N TYR A 10 6.41 -6.46 -4.09
CA TYR A 10 7.69 -5.75 -4.15
C TYR A 10 8.87 -6.61 -3.68
N LEU A 11 8.65 -7.53 -2.74
CA LEU A 11 9.67 -8.51 -2.36
C LEU A 11 10.04 -9.42 -3.53
N VAL A 12 9.05 -9.94 -4.27
CA VAL A 12 9.29 -10.78 -5.45
C VAL A 12 10.05 -10.00 -6.54
N ILE A 13 9.64 -8.77 -6.82
CA ILE A 13 10.32 -7.89 -7.79
C ILE A 13 11.75 -7.58 -7.33
N GLY A 14 11.94 -7.26 -6.05
CA GLY A 14 13.24 -6.98 -5.48
C GLY A 14 14.20 -8.16 -5.58
N ILE A 15 13.74 -9.38 -5.28
CA ILE A 15 14.52 -10.61 -5.45
C ILE A 15 14.92 -10.80 -6.91
N PHE A 16 13.99 -10.61 -7.85
CA PHE A 16 14.29 -10.72 -9.28
C PHE A 16 15.38 -9.72 -9.70
N ILE A 17 15.28 -8.46 -9.27
CA ILE A 17 16.30 -7.44 -9.53
C ILE A 17 17.65 -7.83 -8.94
N LEU A 18 17.69 -8.38 -7.74
CA LEU A 18 18.94 -8.84 -7.10
C LEU A 18 19.59 -9.99 -7.87
N ILE A 19 18.80 -10.95 -8.37
CA ILE A 19 19.30 -12.05 -9.20
C ILE A 19 19.92 -11.51 -10.48
N VAL A 20 19.22 -10.61 -11.19
CA VAL A 20 19.73 -9.96 -12.40
C VAL A 20 21.00 -9.16 -12.10
N THR A 21 21.00 -8.42 -10.99
CA THR A 21 22.17 -7.62 -10.55
C THR A 21 23.37 -8.52 -10.29
N ALA A 22 23.18 -9.64 -9.58
CA ALA A 22 24.25 -10.62 -9.34
C ALA A 22 24.80 -11.19 -10.65
N PHE A 23 23.92 -11.55 -11.58
CA PHE A 23 24.33 -12.08 -12.89
C PHE A 23 25.11 -11.05 -13.72
N VAL A 24 24.63 -9.82 -13.80
CA VAL A 24 25.26 -8.76 -14.61
C VAL A 24 26.60 -8.33 -14.02
N THR A 25 26.67 -8.11 -12.71
CA THR A 25 27.88 -7.59 -12.05
C THR A 25 29.04 -8.59 -11.96
N THR A 26 28.80 -9.86 -12.29
CA THR A 26 29.83 -10.92 -12.38
C THR A 26 30.35 -11.16 -13.79
N ARG A 27 29.81 -10.47 -14.81
CA ARG A 27 30.25 -10.64 -16.20
C ARG A 27 31.68 -10.11 -16.43
N PRO A 28 32.48 -10.75 -17.30
CA PRO A 28 33.89 -10.40 -17.50
C PRO A 28 34.11 -9.04 -18.16
N PHE A 29 33.09 -8.47 -18.81
CA PHE A 29 33.12 -7.14 -19.42
C PHE A 29 32.69 -6.01 -18.46
N VAL A 30 32.37 -6.34 -17.21
CA VAL A 30 31.99 -5.38 -16.15
C VAL A 30 33.18 -5.18 -15.20
N GLY A 31 33.34 -3.98 -14.62
CA GLY A 31 34.52 -3.63 -13.81
C GLY A 31 34.80 -4.59 -12.64
N LYS A 32 36.09 -4.80 -12.33
CA LYS A 32 36.59 -5.81 -11.35
C LYS A 32 36.00 -5.75 -9.93
N ASN A 33 35.34 -4.65 -9.55
CA ASN A 33 34.69 -4.46 -8.24
C ASN A 33 33.17 -4.26 -8.31
N ALA A 34 32.56 -4.42 -9.49
CA ALA A 34 31.15 -4.10 -9.70
C ALA A 34 30.21 -4.92 -8.82
N PHE A 35 30.49 -6.21 -8.58
CA PHE A 35 29.68 -7.01 -7.66
C PHE A 35 29.77 -6.49 -6.22
N LYS A 36 30.99 -6.22 -5.72
CA LYS A 36 31.23 -5.78 -4.33
C LYS A 36 30.62 -4.43 -4.00
N ILE A 37 30.45 -3.56 -5.00
CA ILE A 37 29.90 -2.21 -4.82
C ILE A 37 28.42 -2.19 -5.24
N GLY A 38 28.12 -2.67 -6.44
CA GLY A 38 26.81 -2.58 -7.06
C GLY A 38 25.77 -3.46 -6.39
N PHE A 39 26.10 -4.69 -6.03
CA PHE A 39 25.12 -5.59 -5.40
C PHE A 39 24.66 -5.08 -4.02
N PRO A 40 25.55 -4.71 -3.08
CA PRO A 40 25.13 -4.12 -1.81
C PRO A 40 24.36 -2.81 -2.00
N LEU A 41 24.78 -1.94 -2.93
CA LEU A 41 24.08 -0.69 -3.20
C LEU A 41 22.63 -0.94 -3.65
N VAL A 42 22.43 -1.81 -4.64
CA VAL A 42 21.08 -2.17 -5.12
C VAL A 42 20.25 -2.80 -4.00
N PHE A 43 20.85 -3.68 -3.20
CA PHE A 43 20.18 -4.28 -2.04
C PHE A 43 19.69 -3.22 -1.06
N PHE A 44 20.54 -2.28 -0.64
CA PHE A 44 20.16 -1.24 0.32
C PHE A 44 19.10 -0.30 -0.26
N VAL A 45 19.20 0.07 -1.53
CA VAL A 45 18.21 0.92 -2.20
C VAL A 45 16.84 0.22 -2.24
N LEU A 46 16.79 -1.05 -2.64
CA LEU A 46 15.53 -1.81 -2.66
C LEU A 46 14.95 -1.97 -1.25
N ALA A 47 15.78 -2.32 -0.27
CA ALA A 47 15.35 -2.46 1.12
C ALA A 47 14.77 -1.15 1.67
N PHE A 48 15.44 -0.02 1.40
CA PHE A 48 14.96 1.30 1.78
C PHE A 48 13.58 1.60 1.17
N PHE A 49 13.42 1.43 -0.14
CA PHE A 49 12.15 1.72 -0.81
C PHE A 49 11.00 0.82 -0.33
N ILE A 50 11.24 -0.48 -0.14
CA ILE A 50 10.22 -1.41 0.38
C ILE A 50 9.80 -1.00 1.80
N LEU A 51 10.77 -0.66 2.64
CA LEU A 51 10.50 -0.25 4.02
C LEU A 51 9.72 1.06 4.08
N THR A 52 10.15 2.08 3.33
CA THR A 52 9.45 3.37 3.26
C THR A 52 8.03 3.20 2.70
N HIS A 53 7.86 2.38 1.66
CA HIS A 53 6.55 2.07 1.10
C HIS A 53 5.61 1.43 2.14
N TYR A 54 6.12 0.45 2.90
CA TYR A 54 5.35 -0.19 3.97
C TYR A 54 4.89 0.82 5.02
N PHE A 55 5.81 1.63 5.55
CA PHE A 55 5.48 2.61 6.60
C PHE A 55 4.45 3.64 6.12
N MET A 56 4.61 4.18 4.91
CA MET A 56 3.66 5.12 4.35
C MET A 56 2.29 4.48 4.11
N THR A 57 2.27 3.21 3.70
CA THR A 57 1.02 2.47 3.50
C THR A 57 0.29 2.23 4.82
N THR A 58 0.99 1.79 5.86
CA THR A 58 0.38 1.53 7.17
C THR A 58 -0.07 2.80 7.87
N ASP A 59 0.70 3.89 7.77
CA ASP A 59 0.31 5.19 8.33
C ASP A 59 -0.98 5.71 7.69
N ARG A 60 -1.11 5.57 6.38
CA ARG A 60 -2.32 5.94 5.64
C ARG A 60 -3.52 5.05 5.97
N MET A 61 -3.28 3.75 6.16
CA MET A 61 -4.31 2.81 6.64
C MET A 61 -4.82 3.23 8.00
N ASP A 62 -3.92 3.44 8.96
CA ASP A 62 -4.27 3.80 10.33
C ASP A 62 -5.04 5.14 10.35
N THR A 63 -4.60 6.12 9.56
CA THR A 63 -5.31 7.40 9.41
C THR A 63 -6.74 7.22 8.88
N ALA A 64 -6.92 6.42 7.82
CA ALA A 64 -8.25 6.15 7.27
C ALA A 64 -9.14 5.37 8.26
N GLU A 65 -8.59 4.35 8.92
CA GLU A 65 -9.29 3.55 9.93
C GLU A 65 -9.73 4.41 11.12
N ASN A 66 -8.83 5.25 11.66
CA ASN A 66 -9.14 6.15 12.77
C ASN A 66 -10.21 7.19 12.39
N ARG A 67 -10.15 7.74 11.18
CA ARG A 67 -11.19 8.66 10.69
C ARG A 67 -12.55 7.96 10.62
N PHE A 68 -12.60 6.76 10.06
CA PHE A 68 -13.81 5.97 9.97
C PHE A 68 -14.37 5.61 11.36
N LEU A 69 -13.51 5.18 12.28
CA LEU A 69 -13.89 4.84 13.66
C LEU A 69 -14.41 6.07 14.43
N SER A 70 -13.98 7.26 14.06
CA SER A 70 -14.48 8.54 14.58
C SER A 70 -15.83 8.96 13.98
N GLY A 71 -16.49 8.09 13.20
CA GLY A 71 -17.77 8.37 12.54
C GLY A 71 -17.67 9.30 11.32
N LYS A 72 -16.45 9.67 10.89
CA LYS A 72 -16.21 10.56 9.75
C LYS A 72 -16.09 9.74 8.45
N PRO A 73 -16.47 10.30 7.29
CA PRO A 73 -16.42 9.59 6.02
C PRO A 73 -14.98 9.39 5.53
N ILE A 74 -14.77 8.27 4.84
CA ILE A 74 -13.55 7.96 4.09
C ILE A 74 -13.91 7.68 2.63
N ILE A 75 -12.91 7.72 1.75
CA ILE A 75 -13.06 7.38 0.34
C ILE A 75 -12.15 6.21 -0.02
N CYS A 76 -12.71 5.18 -0.66
CA CYS A 76 -12.00 3.96 -1.01
C CYS A 76 -12.06 3.67 -2.52
N GLU A 77 -11.00 3.08 -3.07
CA GLU A 77 -10.93 2.65 -4.47
C GLU A 77 -11.94 1.51 -4.76
N ASN A 78 -12.81 1.69 -5.75
CA ASN A 78 -13.80 0.68 -6.16
C ASN A 78 -13.25 -0.20 -7.30
N ARG A 79 -12.87 -1.43 -6.94
CA ARG A 79 -12.33 -2.41 -7.89
C ARG A 79 -13.39 -3.16 -8.69
N ILE A 80 -14.66 -3.05 -8.33
CA ILE A 80 -15.76 -3.75 -9.01
C ILE A 80 -16.21 -2.96 -10.24
N GLN A 81 -16.36 -1.63 -10.10
CA GLN A 81 -16.86 -0.75 -11.16
C GLN A 81 -15.82 0.28 -11.61
N ARG A 82 -14.65 -0.19 -12.08
CA ARG A 82 -13.51 0.66 -12.46
C ARG A 82 -13.79 1.75 -13.52
N LYS A 83 -14.84 1.59 -14.34
CA LYS A 83 -15.11 2.48 -15.49
C LYS A 83 -16.09 3.63 -15.20
N VAL A 84 -16.91 3.54 -14.14
CA VAL A 84 -18.03 4.47 -13.92
C VAL A 84 -18.02 5.09 -12.53
N ALA A 85 -17.54 4.36 -11.52
CA ALA A 85 -17.34 4.86 -10.16
C ALA A 85 -16.00 4.33 -9.63
N PRO A 86 -14.88 5.02 -9.86
CA PRO A 86 -13.55 4.55 -9.45
C PRO A 86 -13.35 4.58 -7.93
N SER A 87 -14.23 5.27 -7.20
CA SER A 87 -14.18 5.41 -5.75
C SER A 87 -15.58 5.39 -5.13
N ILE A 88 -15.66 4.97 -3.87
CA ILE A 88 -16.87 4.99 -3.05
C ILE A 88 -16.59 5.72 -1.74
N ILE A 89 -17.56 6.49 -1.27
CA ILE A 89 -17.54 7.08 0.07
C ILE A 89 -18.13 6.07 1.04
N ILE A 90 -17.41 5.81 2.13
CA ILE A 90 -17.76 4.84 3.16
C ILE A 90 -17.87 5.56 4.51
N SER A 91 -18.95 5.31 5.24
CA SER A 91 -19.16 5.82 6.59
C SER A 91 -19.95 4.81 7.45
N GLN A 92 -19.81 4.91 8.78
CA GLN A 92 -20.59 4.09 9.72
C GLN A 92 -22.10 4.35 9.59
N SER A 93 -22.50 5.59 9.27
CA SER A 93 -23.91 5.95 9.06
C SER A 93 -24.57 5.22 7.89
N GLN A 94 -23.78 4.68 6.95
CA GLN A 94 -24.24 3.88 5.83
C GLN A 94 -24.19 2.36 6.12
N GLY A 95 -23.98 1.95 7.38
CA GLY A 95 -23.97 0.54 7.79
C GLY A 95 -22.65 -0.19 7.51
N TRP A 96 -21.57 0.54 7.23
CA TRP A 96 -20.24 -0.07 7.12
C TRP A 96 -19.64 -0.36 8.50
N SER A 97 -18.83 -1.41 8.58
CA SER A 97 -18.01 -1.77 9.73
C SER A 97 -16.55 -1.99 9.32
N LEU A 98 -15.63 -1.94 10.28
CA LEU A 98 -14.20 -2.22 10.07
C LEU A 98 -13.82 -3.48 10.84
N GLU A 99 -13.31 -4.48 10.14
CA GLU A 99 -12.81 -5.73 10.73
C GLU A 99 -11.51 -6.14 10.01
N ASN A 100 -10.42 -6.38 10.74
CA ASN A 100 -9.16 -6.85 10.18
C ASN A 100 -8.64 -6.04 8.97
N ASN A 101 -8.69 -4.70 9.04
CA ASN A 101 -8.31 -3.76 7.95
C ASN A 101 -9.23 -3.82 6.72
N LEU A 102 -10.41 -4.45 6.85
CA LEU A 102 -11.42 -4.55 5.81
C LEU A 102 -12.67 -3.77 6.23
N PHE A 103 -13.08 -2.82 5.40
CA PHE A 103 -14.39 -2.21 5.49
C PHE A 103 -15.42 -3.15 4.86
N THR A 104 -16.41 -3.56 5.64
CA THR A 104 -17.46 -4.50 5.22
C THR A 104 -18.83 -3.88 5.37
N ASN A 105 -19.76 -4.26 4.49
CA ASN A 105 -21.16 -3.83 4.54
C ASN A 105 -22.02 -4.95 3.93
N PRO A 106 -23.12 -5.37 4.60
CA PRO A 106 -23.99 -6.44 4.10
C PRO A 106 -24.57 -6.21 2.69
N GLU A 107 -24.70 -4.95 2.27
CA GLU A 107 -25.22 -4.59 0.95
C GLU A 107 -24.18 -4.76 -0.17
N TYR A 108 -22.91 -4.96 0.18
CA TYR A 108 -21.80 -5.06 -0.76
C TYR A 108 -21.24 -6.48 -0.79
N SER A 109 -21.09 -7.03 -1.99
CA SER A 109 -20.57 -8.40 -2.19
C SER A 109 -19.08 -8.55 -1.87
N ARG A 110 -18.34 -7.44 -1.72
CA ARG A 110 -16.89 -7.46 -1.45
C ARG A 110 -16.50 -6.39 -0.43
N PRO A 111 -15.56 -6.73 0.47
CA PRO A 111 -14.98 -5.77 1.39
C PRO A 111 -13.97 -4.86 0.71
N PHE A 112 -13.68 -3.73 1.34
CA PHE A 112 -12.68 -2.75 0.89
C PHE A 112 -11.50 -2.74 1.85
N HIS A 113 -10.31 -3.01 1.32
CA HIS A 113 -9.09 -3.02 2.14
C HIS A 113 -8.65 -1.58 2.47
N SER A 114 -8.36 -1.30 3.75
CA SER A 114 -8.02 0.05 4.22
C SER A 114 -6.78 0.64 3.54
N ALA A 115 -5.85 -0.20 3.12
CA ALA A 115 -4.70 0.18 2.27
C ALA A 115 -5.08 0.83 0.93
N ARG A 116 -6.37 0.89 0.58
CA ARG A 116 -6.91 1.52 -0.64
C ARG A 116 -7.90 2.65 -0.32
N CYS A 117 -7.91 3.10 0.92
CA CYS A 117 -8.76 4.17 1.40
C CYS A 117 -7.95 5.39 1.79
N LEU A 118 -8.64 6.52 1.85
CA LEU A 118 -8.11 7.83 2.19
C LEU A 118 -9.15 8.58 3.02
N GLU A 119 -8.70 9.59 3.74
CA GLU A 119 -9.60 10.53 4.38
C GLU A 119 -10.45 11.28 3.33
N HIS A 120 -11.74 11.41 3.62
CA HIS A 120 -12.64 12.23 2.81
C HIS A 120 -13.10 13.43 3.61
N PHE A 121 -12.69 14.62 3.17
CA PHE A 121 -13.07 15.89 3.79
C PHE A 121 -14.24 16.51 3.02
N THR A 122 -15.26 16.94 3.76
CA THR A 122 -16.42 17.66 3.24
C THR A 122 -16.63 18.93 4.06
N PRO A 123 -17.50 19.87 3.64
CA PRO A 123 -17.85 21.02 4.47
C PRO A 123 -18.37 20.64 5.86
N GLU A 124 -19.08 19.52 5.96
CA GLU A 124 -19.58 18.95 7.22
C GLU A 124 -18.48 18.30 8.05
N PHE A 125 -17.44 17.75 7.39
CA PHE A 125 -16.30 17.08 8.01
C PHE A 125 -14.97 17.70 7.53
N PRO A 126 -14.67 18.94 7.92
CA PRO A 126 -13.49 19.65 7.44
C PRO A 126 -12.19 19.00 7.92
N GLN A 127 -11.08 19.35 7.26
CA GLN A 127 -9.75 18.98 7.71
C GLN A 127 -9.42 19.76 8.99
N GLU A 128 -9.00 19.05 10.03
CA GLU A 128 -8.49 19.68 11.26
C GLU A 128 -7.12 20.31 10.92
N LYS A 129 -6.97 21.60 11.22
CA LYS A 129 -5.77 22.39 10.93
C LYS A 129 -4.73 22.25 12.03
#